data_AF-A0A5C5UH42-F1
#
_entry.id   AF-A0A5C5UH42-F1
#
_cell.length_a   1.000
_cell.length_b   1.000
_cell.length_c   1.000
_cell.angle_alpha   90.00
_cell.angle_beta   90.00
_cell.angle_gamma   90.00
#
_symmetry.space_group_name_H-M   'P 1'
#
loop_
_entity.id
_entity.type
_entity.pdbx_description
1 polymer ?
#
loop_
_entity_poly.entity_id
_entity_poly.type
_entity_poly.pdbx_seq_one_letter_code
_entity_poly.pdbx_strand_id
1 'polypeptide(L)'
;MTDKEIMEYLSSFTPETLLIEKNKGFAIRDIDFELIEELREKKLTDEIIKIILYYVLQRACGLRFDAIRDMAEKCVQRKISTRQEAFYLTVEEDFRWRSKREKVNACRCY
;
A
#
# COMPACT_ATOMS: atom_id res chain seq x y z
N MET A 1 0.35 11.53 12.27
CA MET A 1 -0.14 10.16 12.46
C MET A 1 1.08 9.28 12.73
N THR A 2 1.15 8.68 13.91
CA THR A 2 2.22 7.79 14.35
C THR A 2 1.95 6.35 13.92
N ASP A 3 2.98 5.49 13.93
CA ASP A 3 2.85 4.04 13.66
C ASP A 3 1.70 3.41 14.47
N LYS A 4 1.59 3.74 15.77
CA LYS A 4 0.53 3.24 16.64
C LYS A 4 -0.88 3.60 16.15
N GLU A 5 -1.11 4.86 15.78
CA GLU A 5 -2.42 5.32 15.33
C GLU A 5 -2.84 4.67 14.01
N ILE A 6 -1.88 4.42 13.11
CA ILE A 6 -2.13 3.72 11.84
C ILE A 6 -2.46 2.25 12.13
N MET A 7 -1.68 1.58 12.98
CA MET A 7 -1.92 0.18 13.31
C MET A 7 -3.25 -0.01 14.05
N GLU A 8 -3.59 0.90 14.96
CA GLU A 8 -4.87 0.88 15.67
C GLU A 8 -6.04 1.09 14.70
N TYR A 9 -5.92 2.05 13.78
CA TYR A 9 -6.89 2.21 12.70
C TYR A 9 -7.05 0.93 11.86
N LEU A 10 -5.95 0.34 11.40
CA LEU A 10 -5.97 -0.86 10.53
C LEU A 10 -6.43 -2.13 11.25
N SER A 11 -6.43 -2.16 12.58
CA SER A 11 -6.93 -3.30 13.36
C SER A 11 -8.43 -3.52 13.20
N SER A 12 -9.18 -2.45 12.90
CA SER A 12 -10.63 -2.48 12.70
C SER A 12 -11.07 -2.95 11.32
N PHE A 13 -10.13 -3.26 10.43
CA PHE A 13 -10.41 -3.61 9.03
C PHE A 13 -9.77 -4.95 8.64
N THR A 14 -10.41 -5.62 7.69
CA THR A 14 -9.79 -6.66 6.86
C THR A 14 -9.22 -5.98 5.59
N PRO A 15 -8.34 -6.63 4.81
CA PRO A 15 -7.92 -6.12 3.51
C PRO A 15 -9.09 -5.67 2.62
N GLU A 16 -10.16 -6.47 2.58
CA GLU A 16 -11.37 -6.24 1.78
C GLU A 16 -12.14 -5.02 2.30
N THR A 17 -12.42 -4.95 3.61
CA THR A 17 -13.17 -3.82 4.15
C THR A 17 -12.39 -2.51 4.10
N LEU A 18 -11.06 -2.58 4.17
CA LEU A 18 -10.18 -1.44 3.96
C LEU A 18 -10.26 -0.92 2.51
N LEU A 19 -10.34 -1.81 1.52
CA LEU A 19 -10.59 -1.42 0.13
C LEU A 19 -11.93 -0.70 -0.01
N ILE A 20 -13.01 -1.23 0.59
CA ILE A 20 -14.36 -0.64 0.53
C ILE A 20 -14.34 0.79 1.09
N GLU A 21 -13.81 0.93 2.30
CA GLU A 21 -13.76 2.18 3.05
C GLU A 21 -13.00 3.26 2.28
N LYS A 22 -11.82 2.91 1.74
CA LYS A 22 -10.96 3.87 1.03
C LYS A 22 -11.43 4.17 -0.38
N ASN A 23 -12.19 3.28 -1.00
CA ASN A 23 -12.82 3.53 -2.28
C ASN A 23 -14.14 4.34 -2.15
N LYS A 24 -14.40 4.99 -1.00
CA LYS A 24 -15.55 5.88 -0.76
C LYS A 24 -16.92 5.23 -1.08
N GLY A 25 -17.04 3.91 -0.92
CA GLY A 25 -18.27 3.19 -1.24
C GLY A 25 -18.56 3.03 -2.74
N PHE A 26 -17.61 3.32 -3.64
CA PHE A 26 -17.72 2.85 -5.02
C PHE A 26 -17.78 1.32 -5.04
N ALA A 27 -18.64 0.76 -5.90
CA ALA A 27 -18.82 -0.69 -6.01
C ALA A 27 -17.47 -1.37 -6.25
N ILE A 28 -17.07 -2.19 -5.28
CA ILE A 28 -15.95 -3.10 -5.45
C ILE A 28 -16.27 -4.02 -6.61
N ARG A 29 -15.32 -4.15 -7.53
CA ARG A 29 -15.41 -5.04 -8.67
C ARG A 29 -14.70 -6.35 -8.32
N ASP A 30 -15.05 -7.43 -9.01
CA ASP A 30 -14.42 -8.74 -8.80
C ASP A 30 -12.88 -8.67 -8.89
N ILE A 31 -12.35 -7.79 -9.75
CA ILE A 31 -10.92 -7.52 -9.90
C ILE A 31 -10.22 -7.02 -8.62
N ASP A 32 -10.94 -6.37 -7.71
CA ASP A 32 -10.40 -5.87 -6.44
C ASP A 32 -10.23 -7.02 -5.43
N PHE A 33 -11.15 -8.01 -5.45
CA PHE A 33 -11.03 -9.24 -4.66
C PHE A 33 -9.95 -10.16 -5.22
N GLU A 34 -9.86 -10.29 -6.55
CA GLU A 34 -8.77 -11.02 -7.22
C GLU A 34 -7.41 -10.47 -6.79
N LEU A 35 -7.26 -9.14 -6.66
CA LEU A 35 -6.02 -8.55 -6.17
C LEU A 35 -5.68 -9.01 -4.74
N ILE A 36 -6.64 -9.09 -3.83
CA ILE A 36 -6.36 -9.55 -2.45
C ILE A 36 -5.93 -11.02 -2.45
N GLU A 37 -6.60 -11.86 -3.24
CA GLU A 37 -6.23 -13.27 -3.39
C GLU A 37 -4.82 -13.43 -3.98
N GLU A 38 -4.46 -12.66 -5.02
CA GLU A 38 -3.09 -12.62 -5.57
C GLU A 38 -2.04 -12.27 -4.50
N LEU A 39 -2.36 -11.36 -3.59
CA LEU A 39 -1.46 -10.98 -2.49
C LEU A 39 -1.33 -12.07 -1.43
N ARG A 40 -2.42 -12.81 -1.14
CA ARG A 40 -2.40 -13.97 -0.25
C ARG A 40 -1.61 -15.13 -0.82
N GLU A 41 -1.72 -15.39 -2.12
CA GLU A 41 -0.93 -16.40 -2.82
C GLU A 41 0.58 -16.13 -2.73
N LYS A 42 0.98 -14.85 -2.63
CA LYS A 42 2.36 -14.42 -2.36
C LYS A 42 2.83 -14.65 -0.91
N LYS A 43 2.01 -15.32 -0.07
CA LYS A 43 2.25 -15.58 1.35
C LYS A 43 2.41 -14.32 2.21
N LEU A 44 1.82 -13.21 1.78
CA LEU A 44 1.75 -12.00 2.60
C LEU A 44 0.65 -12.17 3.65
N THR A 45 0.92 -11.71 4.88
CA THR A 45 -0.09 -11.71 5.94
C THR A 45 -1.10 -10.59 5.71
N ASP A 46 -2.32 -10.76 6.21
CA ASP A 46 -3.36 -9.73 6.13
C ASP A 46 -2.90 -8.38 6.69
N GLU A 47 -2.07 -8.39 7.74
CA GLU A 47 -1.46 -7.17 8.30
C GLU A 47 -0.57 -6.45 7.28
N ILE A 48 0.28 -7.18 6.56
CA ILE A 48 1.14 -6.60 5.52
C ILE A 48 0.29 -6.07 4.35
N ILE A 49 -0.72 -6.84 3.94
CA ILE A 49 -1.64 -6.44 2.86
C ILE A 49 -2.35 -5.14 3.23
N LYS A 50 -2.90 -5.03 4.44
CA LYS A 50 -3.55 -3.81 4.93
C LYS A 50 -2.63 -2.59 4.88
N ILE A 51 -1.36 -2.74 5.25
CA ILE A 51 -0.37 -1.65 5.20
C ILE A 51 -0.10 -1.20 3.76
N ILE A 52 0.08 -2.15 2.84
CA ILE A 52 0.30 -1.85 1.42
C ILE A 52 -0.91 -1.10 0.86
N LEU A 53 -2.11 -1.63 1.09
CA LEU A 53 -3.37 -1.03 0.63
C LEU A 53 -3.56 0.38 1.18
N TYR A 54 -3.45 0.53 2.50
CA TYR A 54 -3.59 1.82 3.18
C TYR A 54 -2.67 2.88 2.58
N TYR A 55 -1.39 2.54 2.42
CA TYR A 55 -0.40 3.48 1.91
C TYR A 55 -0.64 3.84 0.44
N VAL A 56 -0.90 2.86 -0.43
CA VAL A 56 -1.16 3.13 -1.85
C VAL A 56 -2.43 3.95 -2.03
N LEU A 57 -3.49 3.63 -1.29
CA LEU A 57 -4.77 4.35 -1.34
C LEU A 57 -4.68 5.76 -0.75
N GLN A 58 -3.84 5.98 0.27
CA GLN A 58 -3.59 7.31 0.80
C GLN A 58 -2.85 8.20 -0.20
N ARG A 59 -1.96 7.62 -1.01
CA ARG A 59 -1.10 8.34 -1.95
C ARG A 59 -1.73 8.56 -3.33
N ALA A 60 -2.54 7.63 -3.80
CA ALA A 60 -3.18 7.71 -5.11
C ALA A 60 -4.62 8.21 -4.98
N CYS A 61 -5.06 9.08 -5.91
CA CYS A 61 -6.48 9.41 -6.07
C CYS A 61 -7.22 8.25 -6.74
N GLY A 62 -7.18 7.06 -6.15
CA GLY A 62 -7.80 5.84 -6.67
C GLY A 62 -6.96 4.58 -6.48
N LEU A 63 -7.58 3.42 -6.67
CA LEU A 63 -6.91 2.13 -6.55
C LEU A 63 -5.93 1.92 -7.72
N ARG A 64 -4.63 1.83 -7.39
CA ARG A 64 -3.56 1.57 -8.37
C ARG A 64 -3.00 0.17 -8.15
N PHE A 65 -3.58 -0.80 -8.88
CA PHE A 65 -3.21 -2.21 -8.82
C PHE A 65 -1.72 -2.45 -9.08
N ASP A 66 -1.13 -1.72 -10.02
CA ASP A 66 0.30 -1.77 -10.36
C ASP A 66 1.17 -1.40 -9.15
N ALA A 67 0.82 -0.33 -8.44
CA ALA A 67 1.55 0.12 -7.25
C ALA A 67 1.41 -0.86 -6.08
N ILE A 68 0.22 -1.47 -5.92
CA ILE A 68 0.00 -2.50 -4.89
C ILE A 68 0.85 -3.74 -5.18
N ARG A 69 0.83 -4.21 -6.43
CA ARG A 69 1.63 -5.37 -6.87
C ARG A 69 3.13 -5.12 -6.73
N ASP A 70 3.62 -3.94 -7.10
CA ASP A 70 5.04 -3.56 -6.94
C ASP A 70 5.48 -3.55 -5.46
N MET A 71 4.64 -3.00 -4.58
CA MET A 71 4.90 -3.02 -3.14
C MET A 71 4.89 -4.43 -2.56
N ALA A 72 3.93 -5.26 -2.98
CA ALA A 72 3.84 -6.65 -2.57
C ALA A 72 5.06 -7.47 -3.01
N GLU A 73 5.51 -7.28 -4.25
CA GLU A 73 6.70 -7.94 -4.78
C GLU A 73 7.96 -7.56 -3.98
N LYS A 74 8.10 -6.28 -3.62
CA LYS A 74 9.19 -5.82 -2.74
C LYS A 74 9.14 -6.47 -1.36
N CYS A 75 7.95 -6.63 -0.78
CA CYS A 75 7.78 -7.34 0.50
C CYS A 75 8.27 -8.80 0.39
N VAL A 76 7.87 -9.51 -0.67
CA VAL A 76 8.30 -10.90 -0.91
C VAL A 76 9.81 -10.98 -1.12
N GLN A 77 10.38 -10.15 -1.99
CA GLN A 77 11.81 -10.15 -2.31
C GLN A 77 12.68 -9.87 -1.08
N ARG A 78 12.22 -8.96 -0.20
CA ARG A 78 12.91 -8.61 1.04
C ARG A 78 12.57 -9.54 2.21
N LYS A 79 11.74 -10.57 1.98
CA LYS A 79 11.25 -11.52 3.01
C LYS A 79 10.61 -10.81 4.21
N ILE A 80 9.89 -9.72 3.96
CA ILE A 80 9.17 -8.98 4.98
C ILE A 80 8.12 -9.89 5.59
N SER A 81 8.16 -10.03 6.92
CA SER A 81 7.26 -10.93 7.65
C SER A 81 6.52 -10.21 8.77
N THR A 82 6.95 -9.00 9.12
CA THR A 82 6.33 -8.19 10.17
C THR A 82 5.65 -6.95 9.61
N ARG A 83 4.64 -6.48 10.35
CA ARG A 83 3.95 -5.22 10.05
C ARG A 83 4.89 -4.01 10.06
N GLN A 84 5.86 -3.96 10.97
CA GLN A 84 6.78 -2.83 11.11
C GLN A 84 7.73 -2.71 9.91
N GLU A 85 8.25 -3.83 9.42
CA GLU A 85 9.06 -3.87 8.21
C GLU A 85 8.26 -3.41 6.98
N ALA A 86 7.01 -3.86 6.86
CA ALA A 86 6.12 -3.42 5.77
C ALA A 86 5.86 -1.90 5.84
N PHE A 87 5.62 -1.37 7.04
CA PHE A 87 5.46 0.07 7.24
C PHE A 87 6.75 0.85 6.94
N TYR A 88 7.91 0.33 7.33
CA TYR A 88 9.17 0.97 7.01
C TYR A 88 9.41 1.01 5.49
N LEU A 89 9.10 -0.07 4.78
CA LEU A 89 9.16 -0.13 3.33
C LEU A 89 8.25 0.92 2.67
N THR A 90 7.03 1.13 3.17
CA THR A 90 6.14 2.15 2.61
C THR A 90 6.70 3.56 2.80
N VAL A 91 7.31 3.83 3.96
CA VAL A 91 8.00 5.11 4.25
C VAL A 91 9.21 5.32 3.34
N GLU A 92 10.06 4.30 3.13
CA GLU A 92 11.20 4.38 2.22
C GLU A 92 10.76 4.71 0.79
N GLU A 93 9.71 4.05 0.31
CA GLU A 93 9.19 4.24 -1.04
C GLU A 93 8.49 5.61 -1.19
N ASP A 94 7.88 6.13 -0.12
CA ASP A 94 7.38 7.51 -0.07
C ASP A 94 8.51 8.52 -0.23
N PHE A 95 9.58 8.36 0.55
CA PHE A 95 10.74 9.22 0.51
C PHE A 95 11.38 9.22 -0.88
N ARG A 96 11.64 8.03 -1.45
CA ARG A 96 12.20 7.88 -2.81
C ARG A 96 11.32 8.56 -3.86
N TRP A 97 10.00 8.45 -3.74
CA TRP A 97 9.09 9.06 -4.69
C TRP A 97 9.10 10.59 -4.60
N ARG A 98 9.06 11.15 -3.38
CA ARG A 98 9.16 12.61 -3.17
C ARG A 98 10.47 13.16 -3.74
N SER A 99 11.60 12.51 -3.44
CA SER A 99 12.90 12.92 -3.97
C SER A 99 12.99 12.82 -5.49
N LYS A 100 12.36 11.81 -6.12
CA LYS A 100 12.29 11.74 -7.60
C LYS A 100 11.45 12.88 -8.18
N ARG A 101 10.32 13.22 -7.56
CA ARG A 101 9.45 14.33 -8.00
C ARG A 101 10.15 15.68 -7.87
N GLU A 102 10.89 15.90 -6.79
CA GLU A 102 11.75 17.07 -6.60
C GLU A 102 12.85 17.13 -7.67
N LYS A 103 13.51 16.02 -7.99
CA LYS A 103 14.51 15.97 -9.08
C LYS A 103 13.92 16.29 -10.46
N VAL A 104 12.72 15.78 -10.76
CA VAL A 104 12.03 16.08 -12.03
C VAL A 104 11.61 17.56 -12.09
N ASN A 105 11.18 18.14 -10.97
CA ASN A 105 10.86 19.58 -10.92
C ASN A 105 12.12 20.46 -11.00
N ALA A 106 13.23 20.05 -10.38
CA ALA A 106 14.51 20.75 -10.47
C ALA A 106 15.13 20.68 -11.88
N CYS A 107 14.87 19.60 -12.63
CA CYS A 107 15.33 19.45 -14.01
C CYS A 107 14.43 20.14 -15.05
N ARG A 108 13.35 20.84 -14.64
CA ARG A 108 12.46 21.61 -15.54
C ARG A 108 12.89 23.07 -15.73
N CYS A 109 14.15 23.38 -15.50
CA CYS A 109 14.76 24.64 -15.93
C CYS A 109 15.60 24.41 -17.19
N TYR A 110 14.96 24.21 -18.35
CA TYR A 110 15.52 24.49 -19.68
C TYR A 110 14.38 24.74 -20.67
#